data_AF-X1VR30-F1
#
_entry.id   AF-X1VR30-F1
#
_cell.length_a   1.000
_cell.length_b   1.000
_cell.length_c   1.000
_cell.angle_alpha   90.00
_cell.angle_beta   90.00
_cell.angle_gamma   90.00
#
_symmetry.space_group_name_H-M   'P 1'
#
loop_
_entity.id
_entity.type
_entity.pdbx_description
1 polymer ?
#
loop_
_entity_poly.entity_id
_entity_poly.type
_entity_poly.pdbx_seq_one_letter_code
_entity_poly.pdbx_strand_id
1 'polypeptide(L)' 'MKLIQAIVHNDDADAVINALLAQGFRATRMGSTGGFLRAGNTTIVS' A
#
# COMPACT_ATOMS: atom_id res chain seq x y z
N MET A 1 11.95 -14.84 5.68
CA MET A 1 11.45 -13.88 4.68
C MET A 1 9.97 -14.12 4.46
N LYS A 2 9.14 -13.09 4.54
CA LYS A 2 7.69 -13.12 4.28
C LYS A 2 7.37 -11.98 3.33
N LEU A 3 6.39 -12.18 2.45
CA LEU A 3 5.85 -11.16 1.57
C LEU A 3 4.61 -10.58 2.23
N ILE A 4 4.55 -9.26 2.38
CA ILE A 4 3.39 -8.56 2.93
C ILE A 4 2.69 -7.81 1.80
N GLN A 5 1.39 -8.04 1.66
CA GLN A 5 0.53 -7.28 0.76
C GLN A 5 -0.53 -6.55 1.58
N ALA A 6 -0.49 -5.21 1.55
CA ALA A 6 -1.42 -4.36 2.29
C ALA A 6 -2.29 -3.56 1.32
N ILE A 7 -3.61 -3.65 1.48
CA ILE A 7 -4.58 -2.85 0.71
C ILE A 7 -4.99 -1.68 1.61
N VAL A 8 -4.70 -0.46 1.16
CA VAL A 8 -4.96 0.78 1.90
C VAL A 8 -5.74 1.77 1.04
N HIS A 9 -6.41 2.74 1.67
CA HIS A 9 -7.01 3.84 0.93
C HIS A 9 -5.94 4.69 0.26
N ASN A 10 -6.32 5.34 -0.85
CA ASN A 10 -5.40 6.19 -1.61
C ASN A 10 -4.87 7.36 -0.77
N ASP A 11 -5.73 7.93 0.08
CA ASP A 11 -5.40 9.08 0.91
C ASP A 11 -4.36 8.73 2.00
N ASP A 12 -4.31 7.46 2.41
CA ASP A 12 -3.38 6.97 3.43
C ASP A 12 -2.07 6.40 2.84
N ALA A 13 -2.04 6.14 1.53
CA ALA A 13 -0.96 5.41 0.88
C ALA A 13 0.42 6.07 1.07
N ASP A 14 0.49 7.40 0.93
CA ASP A 14 1.75 8.14 1.04
C ASP A 14 2.27 8.14 2.48
N ALA A 15 1.38 8.27 3.46
CA ALA A 15 1.73 8.21 4.88
C ALA A 15 2.31 6.83 5.26
N VAL A 16 1.67 5.74 4.79
CA VAL A 16 2.13 4.37 5.04
C VAL A 16 3.49 4.11 4.40
N ILE A 17 3.68 4.51 3.14
CA ILE A 17 4.96 4.32 2.43
C ILE A 17 6.08 5.08 3.14
N ASN A 18 5.86 6.34 3.52
CA ASN A 18 6.86 7.14 4.21
C ASN A 18 7.24 6.51 5.57
N ALA A 19 6.28 5.98 6.32
CA ALA A 19 6.55 5.30 7.59
C ALA A 19 7.35 4.01 7.39
N LEU A 20 7.03 3.21 6.36
CA LEU A 20 7.77 2.00 6.01
C LEU A 20 9.22 2.31 5.62
N LEU A 21 9.42 3.31 4.76
CA LEU A 21 10.74 3.76 4.34
C LEU A 21 11.58 4.29 5.52
N ALA A 22 10.97 5.06 6.43
CA ALA A 22 11.63 5.57 7.63
C ALA A 22 12.10 4.46 8.58
N GLN A 23 11.42 3.32 8.58
CA GLN A 23 11.82 2.13 9.35
C GLN A 23 12.76 1.19 8.58
N GLY A 24 13.18 1.55 7.37
CA GLY A 24 14.10 0.77 6.54
C GLY A 24 13.45 -0.37 5.77
N PHE A 25 12.12 -0.45 5.72
CA PHE A 25 11.40 -1.39 4.88
C PHE A 25 11.39 -0.91 3.43
N ARG A 26 11.49 -1.86 2.50
CA ARG A 26 11.32 -1.59 1.07
C ARG A 26 9.88 -1.85 0.71
N ALA A 27 9.23 -0.89 0.08
CA ALA A 27 7.83 -0.99 -0.30
C ALA A 27 7.64 -0.64 -1.79
N THR A 28 6.81 -1.41 -2.47
CA THR A 28 6.37 -1.17 -3.85
C THR A 28 4.89 -0.79 -3.85
N ARG A 29 4.56 0.35 -4.45
CA ARG A 29 3.18 0.84 -4.60
C ARG A 29 2.59 0.37 -5.93
N MET A 30 1.35 -0.13 -5.91
CA MET A 30 0.55 -0.45 -7.09
C MET A 30 -0.85 0.16 -6.97
N GLY A 31 -1.33 0.79 -8.03
CA GLY A 31 -2.73 1.21 -8.11
C GLY A 31 -3.65 0.00 -8.27
N SER A 32 -4.71 -0.07 -7.49
CA SER A 32 -5.70 -1.15 -7.53
C SER A 32 -7.12 -0.60 -7.40
N THR A 33 -8.12 -1.45 -7.64
CA THR A 33 -9.53 -1.08 -7.54
C THR A 33 -10.25 -2.08 -6.64
N GLY A 34 -11.00 -1.59 -5.67
CA GLY A 34 -11.77 -2.44 -4.76
C GLY A 34 -12.95 -3.12 -5.48
N GLY A 35 -13.08 -4.44 -5.34
CA GLY A 35 -14.14 -5.19 -6.03
C GLY A 35 -15.57 -4.86 -5.59
N PHE A 36 -15.74 -4.42 -4.34
CA PHE A 36 -17.07 -4.11 -3.78
C PHE A 36 -17.53 -2.70 -4.17
N LEU A 37 -16.79 -1.66 -3.75
CA LEU A 37 -17.14 -0.27 -4.03
C LEU A 37 -16.78 0.20 -5.43
N ARG A 38 -16.01 -0.60 -6.20
CA ARG A 38 -15.43 -0.21 -7.51
C ARG A 38 -14.63 1.10 -7.45
N ALA A 39 -14.17 1.49 -6.26
CA ALA A 39 -13.38 2.67 -6.01
C ALA A 39 -11.88 2.35 -6.07
N GLY A 40 -11.08 3.33 -6.49
CA GLY A 40 -9.62 3.22 -6.51
C GLY A 40 -9.05 3.12 -5.10
N ASN A 41 -8.07 2.24 -4.93
CA ASN A 41 -7.29 2.07 -3.71
C ASN A 41 -5.82 1.78 -4.08
N THR A 42 -4.96 1.63 -3.07
CA THR A 42 -3.54 1.37 -3.27
C THR A 42 -3.16 0.05 -2.62
N THR A 43 -2.45 -0.80 -3.35
CA THR A 43 -1.81 -2.01 -2.83
C THR A 43 -0.32 -1.76 -2.62
N ILE A 44 0.18 -2.07 -1.43
CA ILE A 44 1.60 -1.95 -1.06
C ILE A 44 2.16 -3.37 -0.87
N VAL A 45 3.34 -3.62 -1.46
CA VAL A 45 4.07 -4.88 -1.33
C VAL A 45 5.43 -4.64 -0.69
N SER A 46 5.72 -5.34 0.41
CA SER A 46 6.98 -5.25 1.18
C SER A 46 7.57 -6.61 1.52
#